data_AF-A0A0N8QVY7-F1
#
_entry.id   AF-A0A0N8QVY7-F1
#
_cell.length_a   1.000
_cell.length_b   1.000
_cell.length_c   1.000
_cell.angle_alpha   90.00
_cell.angle_beta   90.00
_cell.angle_gamma   90.00
#
_symmetry.space_group_name_H-M   'P 1'
#
loop_
_entity.id
_entity.type
_entity.pdbx_description
1 polymer ?
#
loop_
_entity_poly.entity_id
_entity_poly.type
_entity_poly.pdbx_seq_one_letter_code
_entity_poly.pdbx_strand_id
1 'polypeptide(L)' 'MSKTALSFLVLTVMALVVDFLLPPQAQAVSVVTTIVAGLFASLFVVALFVGRRFKFDPVLR' A
#
# COMPACT_ATOMS: atom_id res chain seq x y z
N MET A 1 -9.04 -10.36 -8.00
CA MET A 1 -8.83 -8.94 -7.60
C MET A 1 -8.72 -8.11 -8.87
N SER A 2 -8.97 -6.80 -8.83
CA SER A 2 -8.59 -5.95 -9.98
C SER A 2 -7.07 -5.99 -10.14
N LYS A 3 -6.58 -5.97 -11.39
CA LYS A 3 -5.13 -5.97 -11.67
C LYS A 3 -4.44 -4.76 -11.00
N THR A 4 -5.16 -3.64 -10.89
CA THR A 4 -4.72 -2.41 -10.24
C THR A 4 -4.54 -2.50 -8.72
N ALA A 5 -5.40 -3.24 -8.00
CA ALA A 5 -5.19 -3.43 -6.55
C ALA A 5 -3.90 -4.22 -6.27
N LEU A 6 -3.61 -5.23 -7.09
CA LEU A 6 -2.39 -6.04 -6.95
C LEU A 6 -1.14 -5.21 -7.24
N SER A 7 -1.15 -4.33 -8.25
CA SER A 7 -0.04 -3.41 -8.51
C SER A 7 0.19 -2.40 -7.37
N PHE A 8 -0.87 -1.86 -6.75
CA PHE A 8 -0.71 -0.96 -5.59
C PHE A 8 -0.13 -1.68 -4.36
N LEU A 9 -0.52 -2.94 -4.11
CA LEU A 9 0.11 -3.74 -3.05
C LEU A 9 1.60 -3.96 -3.33
N VAL A 10 1.97 -4.34 -4.55
CA VAL A 10 3.38 -4.57 -4.93
C VAL A 10 4.21 -3.30 -4.81
N LEU A 11 3.67 -2.13 -5.22
CA LEU A 11 4.33 -0.84 -5.03
C LEU A 11 4.51 -0.48 -3.55
N THR A 12 3.50 -0.76 -2.71
CA THR A 12 3.58 -0.52 -1.26
C THR A 12 4.66 -1.39 -0.61
N VAL A 13 4.71 -2.67 -0.96
CA VAL A 13 5.73 -3.61 -0.46
C VAL A 13 7.13 -3.20 -0.92
N MET A 14 7.29 -2.79 -2.19
CA MET A 14 8.58 -2.31 -2.71
C MET A 14 9.03 -1.02 -2.03
N ALA A 15 8.12 -0.08 -1.75
CA ALA A 15 8.45 1.14 -1.01
C ALA A 15 8.94 0.83 0.42
N LEU A 16 8.29 -0.12 1.12
CA LEU A 16 8.72 -0.60 2.44
C LEU A 16 10.08 -1.33 2.41
N VAL A 17 10.33 -2.17 1.39
CA VAL A 17 11.61 -2.86 1.23
C VAL A 17 12.74 -1.87 0.95
N VAL A 18 12.48 -0.83 0.16
CA VAL A 18 13.45 0.26 -0.08
C VAL A 18 13.72 1.03 1.21
N ASP A 19 12.69 1.44 1.96
CA ASP A 19 12.83 2.15 3.25
C ASP A 19 13.63 1.32 4.29
N PHE A 20 13.45 -0.01 4.31
CA PHE A 20 14.21 -0.92 5.16
C PHE A 20 15.67 -1.11 4.73
N LEU A 21 15.98 -0.95 3.43
CA LEU A 21 17.33 -1.06 2.88
C LEU A 21 18.11 0.27 2.92
N LEU A 22 17.48 1.36 3.36
CA LEU A 22 18.09 2.69 3.39
C LEU A 22 19.14 2.82 4.52
N PRO A 23 20.30 3.46 4.26
CA PRO A 23 21.26 3.77 5.31
C PRO A 23 20.68 4.73 6.37
N PRO A 24 20.96 4.57 7.67
CA PRO A 24 20.43 5.43 8.74
C PRO A 24 20.73 6.93 8.59
N GLN A 25 21.74 7.29 7.79
CA GLN A 25 22.12 8.67 7.50
C GLN A 25 21.14 9.35 6.52
N ALA A 26 20.35 8.58 5.77
CA ALA A 26 19.44 9.08 4.73
C ALA A 26 18.03 9.44 5.29
N GLN A 27 17.96 10.04 6.48
CA GLN A 27 16.68 10.32 7.18
C GLN A 27 15.67 11.10 6.32
N ALA A 28 16.12 12.09 5.55
CA ALA A 28 15.26 12.86 4.66
C ALA A 28 14.62 11.98 3.56
N VAL A 29 15.36 10.98 3.06
CA VAL A 29 14.85 10.04 2.05
C VAL A 29 13.91 9.04 2.71
N SER A 30 14.24 8.55 3.91
CA SER A 30 13.37 7.64 4.69
C SER A 30 12.00 8.25 4.97
N VAL A 31 11.94 9.51 5.43
CA VAL A 31 10.65 10.21 5.64
C VAL A 31 9.83 10.27 4.34
N VAL A 32 10.47 10.50 3.20
CA VAL A 32 9.78 10.48 1.89
C VAL A 32 9.29 9.08 1.53
N THR A 33 10.10 8.03 1.71
CA THR A 33 9.68 6.64 1.44
C THR A 33 8.56 6.17 2.38
N THR A 34 8.56 6.54 3.66
CA THR A 34 7.46 6.24 4.58
C THR A 34 6.16 6.96 4.17
N ILE A 35 6.22 8.24 3.77
CA ILE A 35 5.03 8.97 3.26
C ILE A 35 4.49 8.33 1.97
N VAL A 36 5.39 7.98 1.04
CA VAL A 36 5.02 7.32 -0.23
C VAL A 36 4.44 5.92 0.01
N ALA A 37 5.00 5.15 0.94
CA ALA A 37 4.46 3.85 1.35
C ALA A 37 3.06 4.00 1.98
N GLY A 38 2.87 5.00 2.87
CA GLY A 38 1.56 5.32 3.44
C GLY A 38 0.53 5.74 2.38
N LEU A 39 0.94 6.53 1.39
CA LEU A 39 0.10 6.93 0.27
C LEU A 39 -0.32 5.70 -0.57
N PHE A 40 0.62 4.86 -0.99
CA PHE A 40 0.30 3.64 -1.74
C PHE A 40 -0.53 2.63 -0.93
N ALA A 41 -0.30 2.51 0.37
CA ALA A 41 -1.13 1.70 1.27
C ALA A 41 -2.58 2.23 1.32
N SER A 42 -2.76 3.54 1.43
CA SER A 42 -4.09 4.16 1.43
C SER A 42 -4.82 3.95 0.09
N LEU A 43 -4.13 4.13 -1.04
CA LEU A 43 -4.63 3.83 -2.39
C LEU A 43 -4.97 2.36 -2.57
N PHE A 44 -4.16 1.44 -2.01
CA PHE A 44 -4.45 0.01 -2.00
C PHE A 44 -5.73 -0.31 -1.22
N VAL A 45 -5.89 0.25 0.00
CA VAL A 45 -7.12 0.08 0.80
C VAL A 45 -8.34 0.61 0.04
N VAL A 46 -8.26 1.82 -0.54
CA VAL A 46 -9.34 2.36 -1.38
C VAL A 46 -9.62 1.46 -2.59
N ALA A 47 -8.60 0.91 -3.25
CA ALA A 47 -8.77 -0.03 -4.36
C ALA A 47 -9.43 -1.37 -3.95
N LEU A 48 -9.21 -1.84 -2.72
CA LEU A 48 -9.91 -3.00 -2.16
C LEU A 48 -11.41 -2.73 -1.92
N PHE A 49 -11.74 -1.54 -1.40
CA PHE A 49 -13.13 -1.08 -1.24
C PHE A 49 -13.83 -0.89 -2.59
N VAL A 50 -13.24 -0.12 -3.51
CA VAL A 50 -13.78 0.13 -4.87
C VAL A 50 -13.93 -1.18 -5.65
N GLY A 51 -13.00 -2.12 -5.49
CA GLY A 51 -13.06 -3.44 -6.12
C GLY A 51 -14.17 -4.35 -5.60
N ARG A 52 -14.96 -3.93 -4.59
CA ARG A 52 -16.00 -4.72 -3.90
C ARG A 52 -15.50 -6.12 -3.48
N ARG A 53 -14.19 -6.25 -3.19
CA ARG A 53 -13.59 -7.50 -2.68
C ARG A 53 -13.74 -7.60 -1.18
N PHE A 54 -13.86 -6.47 -0.48
CA PHE A 54 -14.76 -6.40 0.66
C PHE A 54 -16.21 -6.40 0.18
N LYS A 55 -16.66 -7.57 -0.29
CA LYS A 55 -17.76 -8.17 0.45
C LYS A 55 -17.15 -8.46 1.83
N PHE A 56 -17.30 -7.50 2.75
CA PHE A 56 -17.97 -7.92 3.98
C PHE A 56 -19.20 -8.65 3.42
N ASP A 57 -19.29 -9.95 3.65
CA ASP A 57 -20.61 -10.55 3.61
C ASP A 57 -21.36 -9.89 4.78
N PRO A 58 -22.44 -9.15 4.47
CA PRO A 58 -23.59 -9.21 5.35
C PRO A 58 -23.78 -10.54 6.05
N VAL A 59 -23.78 -11.61 5.23
CA VAL A 59 -24.51 -12.88 5.44
C VAL A 59 -24.74 -13.24 6.91
N LEU A 60 -25.91 -12.94 7.51
CA LEU A 60 -27.10 -12.10 7.16
C LEU A 60 -27.48 -11.86 5.67
N ARG A 61 -26.88 -10.88 4.95
CA ARG A 61 -26.96 -10.78 3.46
C ARG A 61 -25.78 -10.10 2.74
#